data_AF-V4Y4B5-F1
#
_entry.id   AF-V4Y4B5-F1
#
_cell.length_a   1.000
_cell.length_b   1.000
_cell.length_c   1.000
_cell.angle_alpha   90.00
_cell.angle_beta   90.00
_cell.angle_gamma   90.00
#
_symmetry.space_group_name_H-M   'P 1'
#
loop_
_entity.id
_entity.type
_entity.pdbx_description
1 polymer ?
#
loop_
_entity_poly.entity_id
_entity_poly.type
_entity_poly.pdbx_seq_one_letter_code
_entity_poly.pdbx_strand_id
1 'polypeptide(L)'
;MAPDDTDDEDVLAPHDIEERLARDEVRRLDDDRYVVSPSDESSTESVASAVDALPDGTHALTAAARAESTADTLTHDGDDVVAAFEALVRWYAGLVAPDESAAAAAATLLRHSSLAVDVSVDPEE
;
A
#
# COMPACT_ATOMS: atom_id res chain seq x y z
N MET A 1 -3.12 -32.07 -29.97
CA MET A 1 -2.11 -31.13 -29.45
C MET A 1 -2.33 -29.85 -30.23
N ALA A 2 -3.12 -28.94 -29.67
CA ALA A 2 -3.37 -27.62 -30.25
C ALA A 2 -2.23 -26.68 -29.83
N PRO A 3 -1.82 -25.71 -30.67
CA PRO A 3 -0.91 -24.67 -30.23
C PRO A 3 -1.61 -23.78 -29.20
N ASP A 4 -0.85 -23.44 -28.17
CA ASP A 4 -1.18 -22.50 -27.12
C ASP A 4 -1.12 -21.09 -27.74
N ASP A 5 -2.28 -20.50 -28.05
CA ASP A 5 -2.42 -19.06 -28.32
C ASP A 5 -2.19 -18.36 -26.97
N THR A 6 -0.92 -18.15 -26.62
CA THR A 6 -0.58 -17.21 -25.56
C THR A 6 -0.86 -15.82 -26.12
N ASP A 7 -1.95 -15.20 -25.67
CA ASP A 7 -2.28 -13.81 -25.94
C ASP A 7 -1.10 -12.89 -25.52
N ASP A 8 -0.27 -12.51 -26.48
CA ASP A 8 0.71 -11.41 -26.42
C ASP A 8 0.00 -10.03 -26.36
N GLU A 9 -1.21 -9.94 -25.80
CA GLU A 9 -2.04 -8.72 -25.77
C GLU A 9 -1.71 -7.77 -24.61
N ASP A 10 -0.78 -8.12 -23.72
CA ASP A 10 -0.36 -7.26 -22.60
C ASP A 10 0.94 -6.47 -22.88
N VAL A 11 1.55 -6.64 -24.06
CA VAL A 11 2.76 -5.91 -24.46
C VAL A 11 2.40 -4.90 -25.55
N LEU A 12 2.18 -3.64 -25.13
CA LEU A 12 1.97 -2.53 -26.06
C LEU A 12 3.18 -2.43 -27.02
N ALA A 13 2.93 -2.60 -28.32
CA ALA A 13 3.97 -2.42 -29.31
C ALA A 13 4.38 -0.93 -29.34
N PRO A 14 5.64 -0.60 -29.71
CA PRO A 14 6.15 0.77 -29.63
C PRO A 14 5.31 1.82 -30.35
N HIS A 15 4.61 1.43 -31.43
CA HIS A 15 3.74 2.33 -32.17
C HIS A 15 2.44 2.70 -31.44
N ASP A 16 1.93 1.84 -30.55
CA ASP A 16 0.72 2.11 -29.76
C ASP A 16 1.00 3.15 -28.67
N ILE A 17 2.24 3.20 -28.18
CA ILE A 17 2.67 4.18 -27.16
C ILE A 17 2.64 5.59 -27.76
N GLU A 18 3.10 5.77 -29.00
CA GLU A 18 3.07 7.07 -29.69
C GLU A 18 1.64 7.58 -29.93
N GLU A 19 0.71 6.69 -30.30
CA GLU A 19 -0.70 7.07 -30.49
C GLU A 19 -1.36 7.47 -29.16
N ARG A 20 -1.06 6.76 -28.07
CA ARG A 20 -1.63 7.05 -26.75
C ARG A 20 -1.02 8.29 -26.07
N LEU A 21 0.24 8.60 -26.35
CA LEU A 21 0.87 9.88 -25.99
C LEU A 21 0.12 11.07 -26.62
N ALA A 22 -0.32 10.94 -27.88
CA ALA A 22 -1.07 12.00 -28.56
C ALA A 22 -2.49 12.20 -27.96
N ARG A 23 -3.01 11.21 -27.23
CA ARG A 23 -4.30 11.28 -26.52
C ARG A 23 -4.16 11.64 -25.04
N ASP A 24 -2.96 12.04 -24.58
CA ASP A 24 -2.61 12.35 -23.17
C ASP A 24 -2.90 11.19 -22.19
N GLU A 25 -3.14 9.99 -22.72
CA GLU A 25 -3.46 8.79 -21.95
C GLU A 25 -2.21 8.14 -21.37
N VAL A 26 -1.05 8.44 -21.96
CA VAL A 26 0.24 7.91 -21.54
C VAL A 26 1.22 9.07 -21.41
N ARG A 27 1.86 9.20 -20.24
CA ARG A 27 2.85 10.23 -19.96
C ARG A 27 4.24 9.62 -19.83
N ARG A 28 5.19 10.14 -20.60
CA ARG A 28 6.59 9.70 -20.54
C ARG A 28 7.24 10.19 -19.25
N LEU A 29 7.89 9.28 -18.53
CA LEU A 29 8.63 9.56 -17.31
C LEU A 29 10.14 9.61 -17.57
N ASP A 30 10.68 8.64 -18.32
CA ASP A 30 12.10 8.51 -18.69
C ASP A 30 12.26 7.93 -20.12
N ASP A 31 13.49 7.63 -20.58
CA ASP A 31 13.77 7.18 -21.97
C ASP A 31 13.03 5.89 -22.38
N ASP A 32 12.76 5.01 -21.41
CA ASP A 32 12.08 3.72 -21.61
C ASP A 32 10.90 3.49 -20.64
N ARG A 33 10.36 4.55 -20.00
CA ARG A 33 9.29 4.40 -18.99
C ARG A 33 8.11 5.32 -19.23
N TYR A 34 6.92 4.74 -19.22
CA TYR A 34 5.66 5.40 -19.50
C TYR A 34 4.62 5.09 -18.41
N VAL A 35 3.85 6.10 -18.01
CA VAL A 35 2.75 5.98 -17.05
C VAL A 35 1.44 6.10 -17.83
N VAL A 36 0.57 5.10 -17.74
CA VAL A 36 -0.77 5.15 -18.34
C VAL A 36 -1.71 5.80 -17.33
N SER A 37 -2.26 6.96 -17.67
CA SER A 37 -3.37 7.57 -16.95
C SER A 37 -4.63 6.79 -17.33
N PRO A 38 -5.38 6.21 -16.36
CA PRO A 38 -6.64 5.55 -16.68
C PRO A 38 -7.56 6.58 -17.36
N SER A 39 -8.03 6.25 -18.56
CA SER A 39 -8.86 7.13 -19.37
C SER A 39 -10.07 7.58 -18.57
N ASP A 40 -10.39 8.87 -18.72
CA ASP A 40 -11.41 9.64 -18.00
C ASP A 40 -12.84 9.22 -18.40
N GLU A 41 -13.14 7.92 -18.30
CA GLU A 41 -14.47 7.34 -18.46
C GLU A 41 -14.91 6.81 -17.09
N SER A 42 -15.39 7.73 -16.27
CA SER A 42 -16.49 7.55 -15.29
C SER A 42 -16.48 6.21 -14.52
N SER A 43 -16.00 6.16 -13.28
CA SER A 43 -16.78 6.70 -12.16
C SER A 43 -15.89 7.39 -11.15
N THR A 44 -16.06 8.70 -11.03
CA THR A 44 -15.79 9.41 -9.78
C THR A 44 -16.87 9.00 -8.78
N GLU A 45 -16.85 7.74 -8.35
CA GLU A 45 -17.37 7.43 -7.03
C GLU A 45 -16.44 8.17 -6.08
N SER A 46 -16.94 9.30 -5.58
CA SER A 46 -16.58 9.76 -4.24
C SER A 46 -16.57 8.51 -3.37
N VAL A 47 -15.38 8.00 -3.07
CA VAL A 47 -15.13 7.18 -1.90
C VAL A 47 -15.31 8.10 -0.69
N ALA A 48 -16.54 8.61 -0.53
CA ALA A 48 -17.11 8.75 0.80
C ALA A 48 -16.80 7.41 1.44
N SER A 49 -15.93 7.44 2.44
CA SER A 49 -15.45 6.29 3.18
C SER A 49 -16.68 5.52 3.67
N ALA A 50 -17.22 4.65 2.82
CA ALA A 50 -18.22 3.69 3.17
C ALA A 50 -17.40 2.69 3.94
N VAL A 51 -17.29 2.94 5.24
CA VAL A 51 -16.84 1.95 6.20
C VAL A 51 -17.94 0.90 6.17
N ASP A 52 -17.91 0.04 5.15
CA ASP A 52 -18.74 -1.15 5.10
C ASP A 52 -18.37 -1.89 6.38
N ALA A 53 -19.32 -1.97 7.31
CA ALA A 53 -19.06 -2.53 8.62
C ALA A 53 -18.51 -3.93 8.41
N LEU A 54 -17.31 -4.20 8.94
CA LEU A 54 -16.72 -5.52 8.80
C LEU A 54 -17.72 -6.54 9.37
N PRO A 55 -17.94 -7.67 8.67
CA PRO A 55 -18.82 -8.71 9.17
C PRO A 55 -18.28 -9.22 10.50
N ASP A 56 -19.17 -9.44 11.48
CA ASP A 56 -18.77 -9.99 12.78
C ASP A 56 -18.00 -11.30 12.60
N GLY A 57 -16.80 -11.40 13.20
CA GLY A 57 -15.99 -12.62 13.14
C GLY A 57 -14.53 -12.39 13.51
N THR A 58 -13.75 -13.48 13.47
CA THR A 58 -12.29 -13.39 13.61
C THR A 58 -11.70 -12.89 12.31
N HIS A 59 -10.93 -11.81 12.40
CA HIS A 59 -10.22 -11.26 11.26
C HIS A 59 -8.74 -11.65 11.33
N ALA A 60 -8.07 -11.61 10.19
CA ALA A 60 -6.62 -11.76 10.11
C ALA A 60 -6.07 -10.53 9.39
N LEU A 61 -5.01 -9.95 9.94
CA LEU A 61 -4.28 -8.83 9.36
C LEU A 61 -2.98 -9.37 8.76
N THR A 62 -2.75 -9.10 7.48
CA THR A 62 -1.46 -9.33 6.83
C THR A 62 -0.96 -8.01 6.25
N ALA A 63 0.25 -7.62 6.61
CA ALA A 63 0.90 -6.41 6.11
C ALA A 63 2.26 -6.76 5.54
N ALA A 64 2.54 -6.29 4.34
CA ALA A 64 3.85 -6.38 3.72
C ALA A 64 4.42 -4.98 3.56
N ALA A 65 5.70 -4.82 3.89
CA ALA A 65 6.38 -3.55 3.80
C ALA A 65 7.80 -3.74 3.29
N ARG A 66 8.33 -2.68 2.69
CA ARG A 66 9.69 -2.63 2.16
C ARG A 66 10.36 -1.35 2.65
N ALA A 67 11.45 -1.52 3.40
CA ALA A 67 12.44 -0.49 3.66
C ALA A 67 13.56 -0.59 2.61
N GLU A 68 14.44 0.43 2.52
CA GLU A 68 15.48 0.55 1.49
C GLU A 68 16.25 -0.77 1.23
N SER A 69 16.54 -1.53 2.28
CA SER A 69 17.37 -2.73 2.22
C SER A 69 16.63 -4.04 2.50
N THR A 70 15.37 -3.99 2.93
CA THR A 70 14.65 -5.15 3.49
C THR A 70 13.18 -5.12 3.11
N ALA A 71 12.64 -6.25 2.68
CA ALA A 71 11.21 -6.47 2.59
C ALA A 71 10.81 -7.53 3.61
N ASP A 72 9.69 -7.32 4.29
CA ASP A 72 9.20 -8.25 5.30
C ASP A 72 7.66 -8.29 5.32
N THR A 73 7.11 -9.31 5.97
CA THR A 73 5.66 -9.50 6.12
C THR A 73 5.29 -9.81 7.56
N LEU A 74 4.32 -9.07 8.09
CA LEU A 74 3.67 -9.36 9.36
C LEU A 74 2.32 -10.04 9.10
N THR A 75 2.07 -11.13 9.82
CA THR A 75 0.74 -11.73 9.95
C THR A 75 0.31 -11.68 11.40
N HIS A 76 -0.92 -11.24 11.65
CA HIS A 76 -1.56 -11.22 12.95
C HIS A 76 -2.96 -11.85 12.83
N ASP A 77 -3.15 -12.97 13.50
CA ASP A 77 -4.43 -13.68 13.57
C ASP A 77 -5.12 -13.35 14.89
N GLY A 78 -6.32 -12.76 14.84
CA GLY A 78 -7.08 -12.43 16.05
C GLY A 78 -8.19 -11.40 15.84
N ASP A 79 -9.12 -11.37 16.78
CA ASP A 79 -10.23 -10.40 16.81
C ASP A 79 -9.90 -9.10 17.59
N ASP A 80 -8.75 -9.03 18.25
CA ASP A 80 -8.29 -7.82 18.93
C ASP A 80 -7.61 -6.84 17.96
N VAL A 81 -8.40 -5.89 17.46
CA VAL A 81 -7.96 -4.84 16.54
C VAL A 81 -6.87 -3.95 17.15
N VAL A 82 -6.93 -3.70 18.46
CA VAL A 82 -5.93 -2.87 19.14
C VAL A 82 -4.59 -3.58 19.15
N ALA A 83 -4.59 -4.86 19.55
CA ALA A 83 -3.38 -5.69 19.53
C ALA A 83 -2.80 -5.83 18.11
N ALA A 84 -3.65 -6.01 17.10
CA ALA A 84 -3.22 -6.10 15.70
C ALA A 84 -2.58 -4.80 15.21
N PHE A 85 -3.17 -3.65 15.53
CA PHE A 85 -2.65 -2.35 15.16
C PHE A 85 -1.32 -2.03 15.87
N GLU A 86 -1.22 -2.33 17.17
CA GLU A 86 0.03 -2.18 17.92
C GLU A 86 1.15 -3.08 17.36
N ALA A 87 0.82 -4.32 17.02
CA ALA A 87 1.76 -5.25 16.40
C ALA A 87 2.26 -4.70 15.05
N LEU A 88 1.36 -4.17 14.23
CA LEU A 88 1.68 -3.56 12.93
C LEU A 88 2.64 -2.36 13.08
N VAL A 89 2.31 -1.41 13.96
CA VAL A 89 3.14 -0.21 14.15
C VAL A 89 4.52 -0.58 14.69
N ARG A 90 4.58 -1.48 15.68
CA ARG A 90 5.85 -1.91 16.30
C ARG A 90 6.73 -2.69 15.31
N TRP A 91 6.14 -3.59 14.52
CA TRP A 91 6.84 -4.33 13.48
C TRP A 91 7.40 -3.37 12.41
N TYR A 92 6.57 -2.47 11.90
CA TYR A 92 6.99 -1.53 10.86
C TYR A 92 8.09 -0.59 11.36
N ALA A 93 7.99 -0.11 12.60
CA ALA A 93 9.03 0.70 13.24
C ALA A 93 10.39 -0.02 13.28
N GLY A 94 10.40 -1.30 13.64
CA GLY A 94 11.62 -2.12 13.62
C GLY A 94 12.16 -2.37 12.21
N LEU A 95 11.29 -2.42 11.20
CA LEU A 95 11.70 -2.60 9.80
C LEU A 95 12.37 -1.34 9.23
N VAL A 96 11.85 -0.15 9.55
CA VAL A 96 12.37 1.12 8.99
C VAL A 96 13.52 1.72 9.79
N ALA A 97 13.60 1.44 11.08
CA ALA A 97 14.63 1.98 11.97
C ALA A 97 15.17 0.88 12.91
N PRO A 98 15.89 -0.12 12.36
CA PRO A 98 16.36 -1.28 13.13
C PRO A 98 17.37 -0.92 14.24
N ASP A 99 18.06 0.22 14.11
CA ASP A 99 19.03 0.72 15.09
C ASP A 99 18.38 1.56 16.22
N GLU A 100 17.09 1.87 16.11
CA GLU A 100 16.33 2.61 17.12
C GLU A 100 15.42 1.68 17.92
N SER A 101 14.99 2.13 19.11
CA SER A 101 13.93 1.40 19.81
C SER A 101 12.63 1.52 19.03
N ALA A 102 11.89 0.42 18.89
CA ALA A 102 10.63 0.41 18.15
C ALA A 102 9.62 1.45 18.68
N ALA A 103 9.66 1.75 19.99
CA ALA A 103 8.83 2.78 20.61
C ALA A 103 9.18 4.20 20.14
N ALA A 104 10.48 4.54 20.06
CA ALA A 104 10.93 5.87 19.61
C ALA A 104 10.65 6.08 18.11
N ALA A 105 10.92 5.06 17.30
CA ALA A 105 10.61 5.06 15.88
C ALA A 105 9.09 5.16 15.63
N ALA A 106 8.28 4.38 16.35
CA ALA A 106 6.81 4.46 16.28
C ALA A 106 6.28 5.86 16.65
N ALA A 107 6.79 6.46 17.73
CA ALA A 107 6.40 7.81 18.13
C ALA A 107 6.71 8.86 17.05
N THR A 108 7.85 8.71 16.36
CA THR A 108 8.25 9.58 15.25
C THR A 108 7.33 9.37 14.04
N LEU A 109 7.09 8.12 13.65
CA LEU A 109 6.20 7.78 12.54
C LEU A 109 4.77 8.31 12.77
N LEU A 110 4.22 8.09 13.97
CA LEU A 110 2.89 8.56 14.34
C LEU A 110 2.80 10.09 14.33
N ARG A 111 3.83 10.79 14.84
CA ARG A 111 3.89 12.27 14.82
C ARG A 111 3.84 12.84 13.40
N HIS A 112 4.44 12.15 12.44
CA HIS A 112 4.45 12.58 11.04
C HIS A 112 3.29 12.02 10.21
N SER A 113 2.48 11.14 10.77
CA SER A 113 1.29 10.62 10.13
C SER A 113 0.13 11.63 10.25
N SER A 114 -0.77 11.64 9.26
CA SER A 114 -2.06 12.32 9.38
C SER A 114 -3.06 11.53 10.23
N LEU A 115 -2.60 10.48 10.91
CA LEU A 115 -3.43 9.62 11.74
C LEU A 115 -3.68 10.34 13.06
N ALA A 116 -4.93 10.74 13.30
CA ALA A 116 -5.34 11.31 14.58
C ALA A 116 -5.47 10.18 15.62
N VAL A 117 -4.33 9.73 16.13
CA VAL A 117 -4.27 8.79 17.25
C VAL A 117 -4.07 9.60 18.52
N ASP A 118 -5.03 9.52 19.45
CA ASP A 118 -4.86 10.04 20.79
C ASP A 118 -3.92 9.09 21.54
N VAL A 119 -2.61 9.32 21.40
CA VAL A 119 -1.60 8.52 22.09
C VAL A 119 -1.63 8.91 23.56
N SER A 120 -2.42 8.18 24.33
CA SER A 120 -2.29 8.16 25.79
C SER A 120 -1.02 7.38 26.12
N VAL A 121 0.13 8.07 26.13
CA VAL A 121 1.33 7.54 26.75
C VAL A 121 1.05 7.59 28.25
N ASP A 122 0.71 6.45 28.85
CA ASP A 122 0.68 6.33 30.30
C ASP A 122 2.13 6.47 30.79
N PRO A 123 2.50 7.55 31.50
CA PRO A 123 3.88 7.80 31.86
C PRO A 123 4.21 7.17 33.22
N GLU A 124 4.07 5.85 33.38
CA GLU A 124 4.46 5.11 34.60
C GLU A 124 4.98 3.71 34.16
N GLU A 125 6.17 3.19 34.47
CA GLU A 125 7.21 3.41 35.51
C GLU A 125 8.64 3.28 34.95
#